data_AF-A0A951F2I7-F1
#
_entry.id   AF-A0A951F2I7-F1
#
_cell.length_a   1.000
_cell.length_b   1.000
_cell.length_c   1.000
_cell.angle_alpha   90.00
_cell.angle_beta   90.00
_cell.angle_gamma   90.00
#
_symmetry.space_group_name_H-M   'P 1'
#
loop_
_entity.id
_entity.type
_entity.pdbx_description
1 polymer ?
#
loop_
_entity_poly.entity_id
_entity_poly.type
_entity_poly.pdbx_seq_one_letter_code
_entity_poly.pdbx_strand_id
1 'polypeptide(L)' 'MDRRQALNVLAGAGLATLTRGQSRDTRESNGMIYRKLGSTGDRVSAMGLGGAHLAKPSGEEAVHIVRSGLDRGITFLDN' A
#
# COMPACT_ATOMS: atom_id res chain seq x y z
N MET A 1 -18.01 -35.27 23.80
CA MET A 1 -17.30 -34.59 22.69
C MET A 1 -15.87 -35.04 22.71
N ASP A 2 -15.41 -35.65 21.62
CA ASP A 2 -14.05 -36.17 21.53
C ASP A 2 -13.08 -35.06 21.08
N ARG A 3 -11.88 -35.04 21.63
CA ARG A 3 -10.81 -34.04 21.34
C ARG A 3 -10.50 -33.94 19.84
N ARG A 4 -10.72 -35.03 19.10
CA ARG A 4 -10.61 -35.09 17.63
C ARG A 4 -11.70 -34.28 16.92
N GLN A 5 -12.92 -34.25 17.45
CA GLN A 5 -14.00 -33.43 16.89
C GLN A 5 -13.74 -31.93 17.09
N ALA A 6 -13.17 -31.55 18.23
CA ALA A 6 -12.80 -30.16 18.50
C ALA A 6 -11.70 -29.65 17.53
N LEU A 7 -10.67 -30.47 17.26
CA LEU A 7 -9.62 -30.13 16.29
C LEU A 7 -10.17 -29.98 14.87
N ASN A 8 -11.12 -30.84 14.46
CA ASN A 8 -11.73 -30.76 13.15
C ASN A 8 -12.62 -29.50 12.99
N VAL A 9 -13.29 -29.06 14.07
CA VAL A 9 -14.09 -27.81 14.06
C VAL A 9 -13.19 -26.57 13.99
N LEU A 10 -12.04 -26.56 14.66
CA LEU A 10 -11.05 -25.48 14.53
C LEU A 10 -10.38 -25.46 13.14
N ALA A 11 -10.11 -26.62 12.55
CA ALA A 11 -9.60 -26.71 11.17
C ALA A 11 -10.64 -26.21 10.15
N GLY A 12 -11.93 -26.50 10.37
CA GLY A 12 -13.02 -26.02 9.50
C GLY A 12 -13.34 -24.54 9.64
N ALA A 13 -13.21 -23.97 10.85
CA ALA A 13 -13.42 -22.55 11.11
C ALA A 13 -12.26 -21.67 10.62
N GLY A 14 -11.03 -22.21 10.53
CA GLY A 14 -9.85 -21.49 10.01
C GLY A 14 -9.87 -21.23 8.50
N LEU A 15 -10.63 -22.00 7.72
CA LEU A 15 -10.78 -21.79 6.27
C LEU A 15 -11.74 -20.63 5.93
N ALA A 16 -12.66 -20.30 6.84
CA ALA A 16 -13.63 -19.22 6.64
C ALA A 16 -13.06 -17.81 6.86
N THR A 17 -11.88 -17.68 7.48
CA THR A 17 -11.20 -16.38 7.68
C THR A 17 -10.28 -16.00 6.52
N LEU A 18 -9.96 -16.91 5.60
CA LEU A 18 -9.06 -16.64 4.47
C LEU A 18 -9.71 -15.79 3.37
N THR A 19 -11.02 -15.58 3.38
CA THR A 19 -11.75 -14.83 2.35
C THR A 19 -11.84 -13.32 2.62
N ARG A 20 -11.41 -12.83 3.79
CA ARG A 20 -11.51 -11.39 4.14
C ARG A 20 -10.34 -10.53 3.64
N GLY A 21 -9.36 -11.12 2.97
CA GLY A 21 -8.21 -10.43 2.38
C GLY A 21 -8.42 -9.88 0.97
N GLN A 22 -9.62 -9.99 0.39
CA GLN A 22 -9.91 -9.48 -0.95
C GLN A 22 -10.20 -7.97 -0.93
N SER A 23 -9.22 -7.16 -0.50
CA SER A 23 -9.19 -5.73 -0.83
C SER A 23 -8.78 -5.58 -2.30
N ARG A 24 -9.67 -5.93 -3.23
CA ARG A 24 -9.58 -5.50 -4.63
C ARG A 24 -10.08 -4.06 -4.72
N ASP A 25 -9.31 -3.17 -4.12
CA ASP A 25 -9.51 -1.72 -4.23
C ASP A 25 -8.58 -1.20 -5.34
N THR A 26 -8.62 -1.85 -6.50
CA THR A 26 -7.80 -1.49 -7.68
C THR A 26 -8.68 -0.74 -8.66
N ARG A 27 -9.10 0.47 -8.30
CA ARG A 27 -9.39 1.51 -9.29
C ARG A 27 -8.47 2.66 -8.99
N GLU A 28 -7.30 2.54 -9.58
CA GLU A 28 -6.17 3.41 -9.37
C GLU A 28 -6.17 4.45 -10.46
N SER A 29 -6.03 5.73 -10.08
CA SER A 29 -5.69 6.77 -11.04
C SER A 29 -4.39 6.36 -11.71
N ASN A 30 -4.44 6.15 -13.03
CA ASN A 30 -3.26 5.91 -13.85
C ASN A 30 -2.40 4.68 -13.47
N GLY A 31 -2.99 3.67 -12.81
CA GLY A 31 -2.29 2.43 -12.42
C GLY A 31 -1.39 2.53 -11.18
N MET A 32 -1.56 3.58 -10.37
CA MET A 32 -0.82 3.76 -9.11
C MET A 32 -1.41 3.01 -7.92
N ILE A 33 -0.64 2.08 -7.34
CA ILE A 33 -1.09 1.26 -6.20
C ILE A 33 -1.07 2.06 -4.90
N TYR A 34 -2.10 1.89 -4.06
CA TYR A 34 -2.17 2.52 -2.73
C TYR A 34 -2.28 1.49 -1.61
N ARG A 35 -1.44 1.64 -0.57
CA ARG A 35 -1.38 0.74 0.61
C ARG A 35 -1.47 1.53 1.90
N LYS A 36 -1.82 0.84 3.00
CA LYS A 36 -1.78 1.44 4.35
C LYS A 36 -0.35 1.60 4.83
N LEU A 37 -0.04 2.74 5.43
CA LEU A 37 1.25 3.02 6.05
C LEU A 37 1.28 2.45 7.48
N GLY A 38 1.87 1.27 7.64
CA GLY A 38 2.08 0.65 8.94
C GLY A 38 0.85 0.68 9.85
N SER A 39 1.07 1.08 11.10
CA SER A 39 0.00 1.26 12.11
C SER A 39 -0.71 2.62 12.02
N THR A 40 -0.20 3.59 11.25
CA THR A 40 -0.88 4.89 11.07
C THR A 40 -2.19 4.69 10.33
N GLY A 41 -2.22 3.72 9.41
CA GLY A 41 -3.39 3.37 8.63
C GLY A 41 -3.64 4.29 7.44
N ASP A 42 -2.82 5.32 7.24
CA ASP A 42 -2.92 6.25 6.12
C ASP A 42 -2.75 5.52 4.79
N ARG A 43 -3.58 5.84 3.80
CA ARG A 43 -3.45 5.28 2.44
C ARG A 43 -2.44 6.13 1.66
N VAL A 44 -1.29 5.54 1.35
CA VAL A 44 -0.20 6.17 0.59
C VAL A 44 0.10 5.37 -0.68
N SER A 45 0.72 6.01 -1.67
CA SER A 45 1.19 5.33 -2.87
C SER A 45 2.17 4.22 -2.49
N ALA A 46 2.12 3.09 -3.20
CA ALA A 46 2.95 1.91 -2.97
C ALA A 46 4.42 2.15 -3.34
N MET A 47 4.68 3.20 -4.12
CA MET A 47 6.00 3.75 -4.38
C MET A 47 6.07 5.17 -3.80
N GLY A 48 7.27 5.58 -3.37
CA GLY A 48 7.53 6.93 -2.88
C GLY A 48 8.58 7.67 -3.72
N LEU A 49 8.64 8.99 -3.54
CA LEU A 49 9.67 9.85 -4.12
C LEU A 49 10.64 10.30 -3.01
N GLY A 50 11.90 9.91 -3.13
CA GLY A 50 12.94 10.23 -2.15
C GLY A 50 13.64 11.58 -2.42
N GLY A 51 13.85 12.36 -1.37
CA GLY A 51 14.43 13.71 -1.39
C GLY A 51 15.94 13.77 -1.61
N ALA A 52 16.67 12.69 -1.30
CA ALA A 52 18.14 12.63 -1.44
C ALA A 52 18.64 12.93 -2.88
N HIS A 53 17.80 12.68 -3.89
CA HIS A 53 18.12 12.94 -5.30
C HIS A 53 17.61 14.30 -5.79
N LEU A 54 16.77 15.00 -5.04
CA LEU A 54 16.22 16.32 -5.42
C LEU A 54 17.20 17.47 -5.14
N ALA A 55 18.27 17.25 -4.37
CA ALA A 55 19.32 18.25 -4.11
C ALA A 55 20.38 18.36 -5.23
N LYS A 56 20.38 17.43 -6.19
CA LYS A 56 21.32 17.38 -7.32
C LYS A 56 20.89 18.19 -8.55
N PRO A 57 19.61 18.13 -9.01
CA PRO A 57 19.15 18.90 -10.16
C PRO A 57 18.95 20.39 -9.82
N SER A 58 18.66 21.21 -10.83
CA SER A 58 18.25 22.59 -10.60
C SER A 58 16.92 22.65 -9.82
N GLY A 59 16.63 23.79 -9.18
CA GLY A 59 15.37 23.96 -8.44
C GLY A 59 14.12 23.77 -9.32
N GLU A 60 14.17 24.22 -10.57
CA GLU A 60 13.07 24.03 -11.54
C GLU A 60 12.88 22.57 -11.90
N GLU A 61 13.98 21.84 -12.12
CA GLU A 61 13.94 20.41 -12.44
C GLU A 61 13.47 19.58 -11.23
N ALA A 62 13.90 19.91 -10.02
CA ALA A 62 13.40 19.30 -8.79
C ALA A 62 11.87 19.47 -8.64
N VAL A 63 11.37 20.69 -8.88
CA VAL A 63 9.94 20.99 -8.87
C VAL A 63 9.21 20.20 -9.96
N HIS A 64 9.79 20.09 -11.15
CA HIS A 64 9.22 19.32 -12.25
C HIS A 64 9.11 17.82 -11.92
N ILE A 65 10.13 17.24 -11.28
CA ILE A 65 10.13 15.84 -10.84
C ILE A 65 8.99 15.61 -9.82
N VAL A 66 8.89 16.45 -8.79
CA VAL A 66 7.84 16.31 -7.77
C VAL A 66 6.46 16.41 -8.39
N ARG A 67 6.19 17.44 -9.20
CA ARG A 67 4.89 17.62 -9.88
C ARG A 67 4.55 16.43 -10.77
N SER A 68 5.52 15.95 -11.56
CA SER A 68 5.33 14.77 -12.43
C SER A 68 4.96 13.50 -11.65
N GLY A 69 5.50 13.35 -10.44
CA GLY A 69 5.15 12.27 -9.52
C GLY A 69 3.73 12.41 -8.96
N LEU A 70 3.37 13.61 -8.52
CA LEU A 70 2.02 13.93 -8.02
C LEU A 70 0.96 13.70 -9.10
N ASP A 71 1.20 14.15 -10.33
CA ASP A 71 0.30 13.96 -11.48
C ASP A 71 0.11 12.46 -11.83
N ARG A 72 1.07 11.61 -11.45
CA ARG A 72 1.02 10.15 -11.60
C ARG A 72 0.50 9.42 -10.37
N GLY A 73 0.07 10.16 -9.35
CA GLY A 73 -0.56 9.61 -8.15
C GLY A 73 0.41 9.25 -7.02
N ILE A 74 1.69 9.62 -7.08
CA ILE A 74 2.59 9.47 -5.93
C ILE A 74 2.09 10.38 -4.80
N THR A 75 1.90 9.81 -3.61
CA THR A 75 1.47 10.54 -2.41
C THR A 75 2.41 10.34 -1.21
N PHE A 76 3.43 9.51 -1.35
CA PHE A 76 4.46 9.29 -0.34
C PHE A 76 5.77 9.97 -0.73
N LEU A 77 6.20 10.96 0.05
CA LEU A 77 7.46 11.68 -0.12
C LEU A 77 8.35 11.39 1.09
N ASP A 78 9.60 11.01 0.83
CA ASP A 78 10.58 10.66 1.86
C ASP A 78 11.67 11.74 1.88
N ASN A 79 11.79 12.51 2.97
CA ASN A 79 12.81 13.55 3.15
C ASN A 79 13.09 13.83 4.63
#